data_AF-A0A1Z4MVP5-F1
#
_entry.id   AF-A0A1Z4MVP5-F1
#
_cell.length_a   1.000
_cell.length_b   1.000
_cell.length_c   1.000
_cell.angle_alpha   90.00
_cell.angle_beta   90.00
_cell.angle_gamma   90.00
#
_symmetry.space_group_name_H-M   'P 1'
#
loop_
_entity.id
_entity.type
_entity.pdbx_description
1 polymer ?
#
loop_
_entity_poly.entity_id
_entity_poly.type
_entity_poly.pdbx_seq_one_letter_code
_entity_poly.pdbx_strand_id
1 'polypeptide(L)'
;MLQIDQAALKARNTLLAMFILLCILDTTLVIAARDRWAIGRILLTIVVMYFVLQGHKWAKWVMMSLCSFLAVILVTMVILLSGKLSLFLSIGSLIMAVLSIIILIYIVTNRDLNSYFAWKRQNS
;
A
#
# COMPACT_ATOMS: atom_id res chain seq x y z
N MET A 1 12.73 -26.84 -13.01
CA MET A 1 12.80 -26.44 -11.59
C MET A 1 13.04 -24.94 -11.55
N LEU A 2 12.00 -24.14 -11.32
CA LEU A 2 12.09 -22.68 -11.24
C LEU A 2 12.78 -22.31 -9.92
N GLN A 3 14.10 -22.22 -9.98
CA GLN A 3 14.89 -21.54 -8.97
C GLN A 3 14.32 -20.13 -8.88
N ILE A 4 13.73 -19.76 -7.73
CA ILE A 4 13.21 -18.41 -7.58
C ILE A 4 14.40 -17.48 -7.76
N ASP A 5 14.41 -16.72 -8.85
CA ASP A 5 15.47 -15.75 -9.10
C ASP A 5 15.59 -14.85 -7.88
N GLN A 6 16.82 -14.65 -7.40
CA GLN A 6 17.08 -13.76 -6.28
C GLN A 6 16.50 -12.35 -6.53
N ALA A 7 16.38 -11.95 -7.80
CA ALA A 7 15.68 -10.74 -8.24
C ALA A 7 14.20 -10.71 -7.86
N ALA A 8 13.47 -11.82 -8.04
CA ALA A 8 12.06 -11.96 -7.67
C ALA A 8 11.86 -11.89 -6.15
N LEU A 9 12.75 -12.51 -5.37
CA LEU A 9 12.76 -12.39 -3.91
C LEU A 9 13.06 -10.96 -3.45
N LYS A 10 14.03 -10.31 -4.10
CA LYS A 10 14.42 -8.93 -3.82
C LYS A 10 13.26 -7.97 -4.09
N ALA A 11 12.57 -8.11 -5.23
CA ALA A 11 11.41 -7.28 -5.58
C ALA A 11 10.27 -7.42 -4.55
N ARG A 12 10.00 -8.65 -4.08
CA ARG A 12 9.05 -8.89 -2.99
C ARG A 12 9.47 -8.16 -1.70
N ASN A 13 10.75 -8.26 -1.33
CA ASN A 13 11.23 -7.65 -0.09
C ASN A 13 11.22 -6.12 -0.16
N THR A 14 11.52 -5.55 -1.34
CA THR A 14 11.38 -4.11 -1.60
C THR A 14 9.94 -3.65 -1.47
N LEU A 15 8.98 -4.39 -2.03
CA LEU A 15 7.55 -4.09 -1.89
C LEU A 15 7.07 -4.19 -0.44
N LEU A 16 7.54 -5.20 0.31
CA LEU A 16 7.27 -5.31 1.74
C LEU A 16 7.86 -4.14 2.53
N ALA A 17 9.10 -3.73 2.24
CA ALA A 17 9.74 -2.60 2.89
C ALA A 17 8.97 -1.29 2.65
N MET A 18 8.57 -1.02 1.39
CA MET A 18 7.75 0.14 1.04
C MET A 18 6.40 0.12 1.78
N PHE A 19 5.80 -1.06 1.91
CA PHE A 19 4.52 -1.23 2.61
C PHE A 19 4.62 -1.06 4.13
N ILE A 20 5.67 -1.60 4.74
CA ILE A 20 5.93 -1.40 6.17
C ILE A 20 6.15 0.07 6.45
N LEU A 21 6.92 0.77 5.60
CA LEU A 21 7.11 2.22 5.72
C LEU A 21 5.77 2.97 5.63
N LEU A 22 4.91 2.61 4.68
CA LEU A 22 3.56 3.18 4.57
C LEU A 22 2.72 2.91 5.82
N CYS A 23 2.74 1.69 6.36
CA CYS A 23 2.00 1.34 7.57
C CYS A 23 2.48 2.11 8.80
N ILE A 24 3.79 2.28 8.97
CA ILE A 24 4.36 3.08 10.07
C ILE A 24 3.88 4.53 9.93
N LEU A 25 3.98 5.10 8.73
CA LEU A 25 3.55 6.47 8.46
C LEU A 25 2.04 6.66 8.72
N ASP A 26 1.20 5.73 8.27
CA ASP A 26 -0.25 5.74 8.52
C ASP A 26 -0.53 5.63 10.01
N THR A 27 0.08 4.68 10.71
CA THR A 27 -0.07 4.53 12.17
C THR A 27 0.30 5.80 12.92
N THR A 28 1.40 6.46 12.52
CA THR A 28 1.85 7.72 13.13
C THR A 28 0.83 8.84 12.91
N LEU A 29 0.26 8.94 11.71
CA LEU A 29 -0.81 9.89 11.37
C LEU A 29 -2.11 9.60 12.14
N VAL A 30 -2.48 8.34 12.27
CA VAL A 30 -3.68 7.89 12.98
C VAL A 30 -3.60 8.23 14.47
N ILE A 31 -2.45 7.99 15.09
CA ILE A 31 -2.21 8.35 16.50
C ILE A 31 -2.26 9.87 16.66
N ALA A 32 -1.62 10.62 15.76
CA ALA A 32 -1.62 12.09 15.80
C ALA A 32 -3.02 12.68 15.58
N ALA A 33 -3.83 12.09 14.70
CA ALA A 33 -5.19 12.51 14.42
C ALA A 33 -6.23 11.99 15.45
N ARG A 34 -5.84 11.07 16.34
CA ARG A 34 -6.75 10.29 17.22
C ARG A 34 -7.93 9.65 16.47
N ASP A 35 -7.73 9.31 15.20
CA ASP A 35 -8.78 8.77 14.35
C ASP A 35 -8.93 7.26 14.54
N ARG A 36 -9.87 6.87 15.41
CA ARG A 36 -10.16 5.45 15.68
C ARG A 36 -10.66 4.68 14.46
N TRP A 37 -11.23 5.36 13.46
CA TRP A 37 -11.71 4.71 12.23
C TRP A 37 -10.58 4.31 11.29
N ALA A 38 -9.44 4.99 11.38
CA ALA A 38 -8.30 4.71 10.52
C ALA A 38 -7.57 3.41 10.88
N ILE A 39 -7.74 2.87 12.09
CA ILE A 39 -7.25 1.53 12.48
C ILE A 39 -7.84 0.44 11.59
N GLY A 40 -9.14 0.54 11.27
CA GLY A 40 -9.81 -0.40 10.37
C GLY A 40 -9.21 -0.40 8.96
N ARG A 41 -8.80 0.78 8.46
CA ARG A 41 -8.13 0.89 7.15
C ARG A 41 -6.76 0.22 7.18
N ILE A 42 -5.95 0.44 8.22
CA ILE A 42 -4.62 -0.17 8.33
C ILE A 42 -4.76 -1.70 8.29
N LEU A 43 -5.69 -2.24 9.09
CA LEU A 43 -5.92 -3.68 9.20
C LEU A 43 -6.41 -4.28 7.87
N LEU A 44 -7.34 -3.61 7.19
CA LEU A 44 -7.79 -3.99 5.85
C LEU A 44 -6.65 -3.98 4.83
N THR A 45 -5.78 -2.96 4.88
CA THR A 45 -4.66 -2.82 3.95
C THR A 45 -3.64 -3.95 4.15
N ILE A 46 -3.37 -4.35 5.40
CA ILE A 46 -2.52 -5.50 5.72
C ILE A 46 -3.11 -6.80 5.12
N VAL A 47 -4.41 -7.04 5.31
CA VAL A 47 -5.10 -8.22 4.77
C VAL A 47 -5.01 -8.25 3.24
N VAL A 48 -5.26 -7.12 2.58
CA VAL A 48 -5.19 -7.04 1.11
C VAL A 48 -3.75 -7.25 0.63
N MET A 49 -2.76 -6.68 1.30
CA MET A 49 -1.35 -6.89 0.97
C MET A 49 -0.97 -8.38 1.10
N TYR A 50 -1.50 -9.08 2.10
CA TYR A 50 -1.29 -10.53 2.22
C TYR A 50 -1.83 -11.29 1.00
N PHE A 51 -3.04 -10.97 0.53
CA PHE A 51 -3.58 -11.57 -0.70
C PHE A 51 -2.80 -11.19 -1.96
N VAL A 52 -2.21 -9.99 -2.02
CA VAL A 52 -1.32 -9.57 -3.11
C VAL A 52 -0.05 -10.41 -3.12
N LEU A 53 0.55 -10.65 -1.96
CA LEU A 53 1.76 -11.48 -1.82
C LEU A 53 1.50 -12.97 -2.14
N GLN A 54 0.26 -13.45 -1.98
CA GLN A 54 -0.14 -14.76 -2.47
C GLN A 54 -0.28 -14.84 -4.00
N GLY A 55 -0.19 -13.72 -4.72
CA GLY A 55 -0.25 -13.69 -6.18
C GLY A 55 -1.67 -13.74 -6.75
N HIS A 56 -2.70 -13.54 -5.93
CA HIS A 56 -4.08 -13.50 -6.41
C HIS A 56 -4.30 -12.33 -7.37
N LYS A 57 -4.82 -12.62 -8.58
CA LYS A 57 -5.11 -11.59 -9.59
C LYS A 57 -6.11 -10.55 -9.07
N TRP A 58 -7.14 -10.99 -8.32
CA TRP A 58 -8.11 -10.08 -7.73
C TRP A 58 -7.50 -9.16 -6.67
N ALA A 59 -6.49 -9.60 -5.94
CA ALA A 59 -5.85 -8.77 -4.92
C ALA A 59 -5.15 -7.55 -5.53
N LYS A 60 -4.60 -7.67 -6.75
CA LYS A 60 -4.07 -6.50 -7.49
C LYS A 60 -5.17 -5.47 -7.79
N TRP A 61 -6.34 -5.93 -8.24
CA TRP A 61 -7.49 -5.06 -8.50
C TRP A 61 -8.03 -4.43 -7.22
N VAL A 62 -8.11 -5.21 -6.15
CA VAL A 62 -8.54 -4.73 -4.82
C VAL A 62 -7.55 -3.70 -4.28
N MET A 63 -6.24 -3.89 -4.46
CA MET A 63 -5.23 -2.91 -4.03
C MET A 63 -5.28 -1.63 -4.87
N MET A 64 -5.55 -1.73 -6.17
CA MET A 64 -5.82 -0.57 -7.05
C MET A 64 -7.05 0.21 -6.59
N SER A 65 -8.16 -0.50 -6.36
CA SER A 65 -9.39 0.12 -5.88
C SER A 65 -9.17 0.79 -4.53
N LEU A 66 -8.48 0.13 -3.60
CA LEU A 66 -8.19 0.67 -2.27
C LEU A 66 -7.27 1.87 -2.30
N CYS A 67 -6.20 1.87 -3.09
CA CYS A 67 -5.33 3.03 -3.23
C CYS A 67 -6.08 4.23 -3.83
N SER A 68 -6.93 3.99 -4.84
CA SER A 68 -7.75 5.06 -5.42
C SER A 68 -8.75 5.62 -4.41
N PHE A 69 -9.42 4.74 -3.65
CA PHE A 69 -10.37 5.14 -2.61
C PHE A 69 -9.69 5.89 -1.46
N LEU A 70 -8.51 5.43 -1.02
CA LEU A 70 -7.67 6.11 -0.03
C LEU A 70 -7.26 7.50 -0.50
N ALA A 71 -6.81 7.64 -1.75
CA ALA A 71 -6.44 8.93 -2.32
C ALA A 71 -7.62 9.91 -2.31
N VAL A 72 -8.82 9.47 -2.71
CA VAL A 72 -10.03 10.30 -2.69
C VAL A 72 -10.37 10.72 -1.26
N ILE A 73 -10.40 9.80 -0.30
CA ILE A 73 -10.70 10.12 1.11
C ILE A 73 -9.68 11.10 1.70
N LEU A 74 -8.38 10.90 1.42
CA LEU A 74 -7.32 11.80 1.91
C LEU A 74 -7.49 13.20 1.31
N VAL A 75 -7.76 13.32 0.01
CA VAL A 75 -8.00 14.61 -0.65
C VAL A 75 -9.25 15.28 -0.10
N THR A 76 -10.35 14.55 0.07
CA THR A 76 -11.59 15.09 0.66
C THR A 76 -11.35 15.58 2.09
N MET A 77 -10.62 14.84 2.91
CA MET A 77 -10.28 15.26 4.28
C MET A 77 -9.39 16.50 4.30
N VAL A 78 -8.40 16.60 3.41
CA VAL A 78 -7.56 17.80 3.28
C VAL A 78 -8.41 19.01 2.90
N ILE A 79 -9.35 18.88 1.96
CA ILE A 79 -10.23 19.98 1.55
C ILE A 79 -11.16 20.37 2.70
N LEU A 80 -11.85 19.39 3.30
CA LEU A 80 -12.87 19.60 4.32
C LEU A 80 -12.30 20.17 5.64
N LEU A 81 -11.06 19.80 5.99
CA LEU A 81 -10.38 20.24 7.22
C LEU A 81 -9.21 21.21 6.95
N SER A 82 -9.09 21.76 5.73
CA SER A 82 -8.00 22.67 5.32
C SER A 82 -7.75 23.84 6.29
N GLY A 83 -8.77 24.30 7.03
CA GLY A 83 -8.65 25.36 8.04
C GLY A 83 -8.36 24.90 9.47
N LYS A 84 -8.37 23.59 9.77
CA LYS A 84 -8.18 23.03 11.13
C LYS A 84 -7.11 21.93 11.23
N LEU A 85 -6.62 21.43 10.10
CA LEU A 85 -5.54 20.45 10.06
C LEU A 85 -4.19 21.12 10.30
N SER A 86 -3.42 20.59 11.25
CA SER A 86 -2.02 20.96 11.41
C SER A 86 -1.28 20.71 10.09
N LEU A 87 -0.41 21.66 9.71
CA LEU A 87 0.47 21.58 8.53
C LEU A 87 1.23 20.24 8.48
N PHE A 88 1.55 19.69 9.66
CA PHE A 88 2.15 18.36 9.84
C PHE A 88 1.27 17.20 9.31
N LEU A 89 -0.03 17.20 9.64
CA LEU A 89 -0.98 16.17 9.19
C LEU A 89 -1.22 16.25 7.68
N SER A 90 -1.28 17.46 7.14
CA SER A 90 -1.49 17.69 5.70
C SER A 90 -0.29 17.19 4.88
N ILE A 91 0.93 17.50 5.31
CA ILE A 91 2.16 17.01 4.67
C ILE A 91 2.28 15.48 4.80
N GLY A 92 2.02 14.92 5.99
CA GLY A 92 2.08 13.46 6.19
C GLY A 92 1.09 12.71 5.30
N SER A 93 -0.14 13.22 5.17
CA SER A 93 -1.16 12.69 4.26
C SER A 93 -0.73 12.72 2.80
N LEU A 94 -0.05 13.79 2.37
CA LEU A 94 0.44 13.92 1.00
C LEU A 94 1.57 12.93 0.70
N ILE A 95 2.51 12.74 1.64
CA ILE A 95 3.58 11.75 1.53
C ILE A 95 3.00 10.34 1.43
N MET A 96 1.98 10.03 2.24
CA MET A 96 1.25 8.75 2.14
C MET A 96 0.62 8.54 0.78
N ALA A 97 -0.04 9.56 0.22
CA ALA A 97 -0.64 9.48 -1.10
C ALA A 97 0.42 9.17 -2.17
N VAL A 98 1.56 9.87 -2.15
CA VAL A 98 2.66 9.61 -3.10
C VAL A 98 3.23 8.19 -2.93
N LEU A 99 3.50 7.75 -1.71
CA LEU A 99 3.98 6.38 -1.43
C LEU A 99 3.01 5.31 -1.92
N SER A 100 1.71 5.51 -1.71
CA SER A 100 0.68 4.57 -2.17
C SER A 100 0.65 4.44 -3.70
N ILE A 101 0.82 5.55 -4.42
CA ILE A 101 0.92 5.57 -5.89
C ILE A 101 2.21 4.86 -6.35
N ILE A 102 3.34 5.11 -5.69
CA ILE A 102 4.61 4.45 -6.02
C ILE A 102 4.49 2.93 -5.87
N ILE A 103 3.88 2.46 -4.78
CA ILE A 103 3.63 1.01 -4.56
C ILE A 103 2.75 0.45 -5.67
N LEU A 104 1.70 1.18 -6.06
CA LEU A 104 0.81 0.80 -7.15
C LEU A 104 1.56 0.60 -8.46
N ILE A 105 2.35 1.61 -8.86
CA ILE A 105 3.15 1.59 -10.08
C ILE A 105 4.17 0.45 -10.01
N TYR A 106 4.80 0.24 -8.87
CA TYR A 106 5.77 -0.84 -8.68
C TYR A 106 5.13 -2.23 -8.89
N ILE A 107 3.91 -2.45 -8.39
CA ILE A 107 3.17 -3.71 -8.56
C ILE A 107 2.80 -3.98 -10.02
N VAL A 108 2.51 -2.93 -10.78
CA VAL A 108 2.10 -3.02 -12.19
C VAL A 108 3.31 -3.18 -13.11
N THR A 109 4.35 -2.39 -12.88
CA THR A 109 5.47 -2.23 -13.81
C THR A 109 6.60 -3.23 -13.56
N ASN A 110 6.78 -3.71 -12.33
CA ASN A 110 7.92 -4.56 -12.02
C ASN A 110 7.73 -5.99 -12.56
N ARG A 111 8.54 -6.33 -13.58
CA ARG A 111 8.52 -7.63 -14.25
C ARG A 111 8.95 -8.78 -13.35
N ASP A 112 9.94 -8.57 -12.48
CA ASP A 112 10.46 -9.58 -11.54
C ASP A 112 9.42 -9.92 -10.47
N LEU A 113 8.70 -8.91 -9.99
CA LEU A 113 7.58 -9.09 -9.07
C LEU A 113 6.43 -9.85 -9.74
N ASN A 114 6.17 -9.59 -11.02
CA ASN A 114 5.12 -10.29 -11.76
C ASN A 114 5.50 -11.76 -12.03
N SER A 115 6.78 -12.03 -12.28
CA SER A 115 7.34 -13.38 -12.34
C SER A 115 7.19 -14.12 -11.01
N TYR A 116 7.46 -13.44 -9.88
CA TYR A 116 7.21 -13.99 -8.54
C TYR A 116 5.75 -14.40 -8.36
N PHE A 117 4.79 -13.54 -8.73
CA PHE A 117 3.36 -13.85 -8.60
C PHE A 117 2.90 -14.96 -9.57
N ALA A 118 3.49 -15.05 -10.76
CA ALA A 118 3.21 -16.15 -11.68
C ALA A 118 3.67 -17.50 -11.11
N TRP A 119 4.89 -17.56 -10.58
CA TRP A 119 5.42 -18.74 -9.91
C TRP A 119 4.58 -19.13 -8.69
N LYS A 120 4.28 -18.17 -7.81
CA LYS A 120 3.49 -18.42 -6.58
C LYS A 120 2.12 -19.03 -6.88
N ARG A 121 1.45 -18.60 -7.95
CA ARG A 121 0.15 -19.15 -8.39
C ARG A 121 0.21 -20.57 -8.93
N GLN A 122 1.34 -20.97 -9.52
CA GLN A 122 1.50 -22.33 -10.05
C GLN A 122 1.85 -23.33 -8.95
N ASN A 123 2.37 -22.83 -7.83
CA ASN A 123 2.89 -23.63 -6.72
C ASN A 123 2.00 -23.56 -5.45
N SER A 124 0.79 -22.99 -5.57
CA SER A 124 -0.23 -22.88 -4.52
C SER A 124 -1.51 -23.54 -4.98
#